data_AF-A0A914YNL1-F1
#
_entry.id   AF-A0A914YNL1-F1
#
_cell.length_a   1.000
_cell.length_b   1.000
_cell.length_c   1.000
_cell.angle_alpha   90.00
_cell.angle_beta   90.00
_cell.angle_gamma   90.00
#
_symmetry.space_group_name_H-M   'P 1'
#
loop_
_entity.id
_entity.type
_entity.pdbx_description
1 polymer ?
#
loop_
_entity_poly.entity_id
_entity_poly.type
_entity_poly.pdbx_seq_one_letter_code
_entity_poly.pdbx_strand_id
1 'polypeptide(L)'
;METAQYDITWTTPMCIMTLRYIGLVMDVYDGQKPKDKVKPEMMKTAIPNPPGFLEIAAYGYFFAGTFVGPQFSLSRFRSFVNGEYLENGEVRQSSIMVSIRRFVAGVVYCVFNQWGAVWIPDSFFNSQEFFNLPFVWKIIWNTLWFRATMYRYAMAWCITVCLFLINILWLILACF
;
A
#
# COMPACT_ATOMS: atom_id res chain seq x y z
N MET A 1 27.83 17.23 -5.87
CA MET A 1 28.08 16.71 -4.51
C MET A 1 26.76 16.13 -4.05
N GLU A 2 26.53 14.86 -4.35
CA GLU A 2 25.41 14.10 -3.81
C GLU A 2 25.63 14.03 -2.30
N THR A 3 24.73 14.61 -1.52
CA THR A 3 24.79 14.44 -0.07
C THR A 3 24.63 12.95 0.24
N ALA A 4 25.47 12.40 1.11
CA ALA A 4 25.37 11.02 1.63
C ALA A 4 24.09 10.74 2.45
N GLN A 5 23.10 11.62 2.30
CA GLN A 5 21.82 11.65 2.97
C GLN A 5 20.77 11.38 1.89
N TYR A 6 20.11 10.22 2.02
CA TYR A 6 19.10 9.71 1.11
C TYR A 6 18.19 10.81 0.56
N ASP A 7 18.30 11.06 -0.76
CA ASP A 7 17.45 12.02 -1.44
C ASP A 7 16.04 11.41 -1.52
N ILE A 8 15.04 12.12 -0.99
CA ILE A 8 13.66 11.62 -0.94
C ILE A 8 13.23 11.34 -2.37
N THR A 9 13.14 10.07 -2.74
CA THR A 9 12.84 9.68 -4.12
C THR A 9 11.32 9.77 -4.35
N TRP A 10 10.85 10.99 -4.60
CA TRP A 10 9.45 11.32 -4.94
C TRP A 10 8.92 10.57 -6.17
N THR A 11 9.79 9.87 -6.90
CA THR A 11 9.44 9.03 -8.05
C THR A 11 8.77 7.71 -7.64
N THR A 12 9.03 7.19 -6.43
CA THR A 12 8.42 5.94 -5.95
C THR A 12 6.88 5.95 -5.97
N PRO A 13 6.19 6.95 -5.40
CA PRO A 13 4.73 7.04 -5.51
C PRO A 13 4.24 7.24 -6.96
N MET A 14 5.02 7.92 -7.80
CA MET A 14 4.70 8.09 -9.23
C MET A 14 4.75 6.76 -9.99
N CYS A 15 5.70 5.89 -9.65
CA CYS A 15 5.76 4.53 -10.20
C CYS A 15 4.53 3.70 -9.82
N ILE A 16 4.09 3.78 -8.56
CA ILE A 16 2.89 3.08 -8.07
C ILE A 16 1.63 3.58 -8.79
N MET A 17 1.52 4.89 -8.97
CA MET A 17 0.44 5.51 -9.75
C MET A 17 0.46 5.04 -11.21
N THR A 18 1.63 4.95 -11.82
CA THR A 18 1.78 4.44 -13.20
C THR A 18 1.32 3.00 -13.31
N LEU A 19 1.71 2.13 -12.37
CA LEU A 19 1.23 0.73 -12.32
C LEU A 19 -0.29 0.65 -12.22
N ARG A 20 -0.91 1.57 -11.48
CA ARG A 20 -2.36 1.65 -11.33
C ARG A 20 -3.05 2.04 -12.63
N TYR A 21 -2.48 2.98 -13.37
CA TYR A 21 -3.00 3.41 -14.67
C TYR A 21 -2.80 2.36 -15.76
N ILE A 22 -1.72 1.58 -15.72
CA ILE A 22 -1.56 0.42 -16.60
C ILE A 22 -2.72 -0.56 -16.38
N GLY A 23 -3.02 -0.89 -15.11
CA GLY A 23 -4.18 -1.74 -14.78
C GLY A 23 -5.50 -1.17 -15.29
N LEU A 24 -5.72 0.15 -15.14
CA LEU A 24 -6.90 0.83 -15.66
C LEU A 24 -7.07 0.68 -17.18
N VAL A 25 -5.99 0.85 -17.94
CA VAL A 25 -6.05 0.72 -19.41
C VAL A 25 -6.45 -0.70 -19.79
N MET A 26 -5.93 -1.71 -19.10
CA MET A 26 -6.29 -3.11 -19.33
C MET A 26 -7.75 -3.39 -18.96
N ASP A 27 -8.22 -2.87 -17.81
CA ASP A 27 -9.62 -3.02 -17.37
C ASP A 27 -10.61 -2.36 -18.35
N VAL A 28 -10.28 -1.20 -18.91
CA VAL A 28 -11.09 -0.53 -19.95
C VAL A 28 -11.08 -1.35 -21.24
N TYR A 29 -9.92 -1.84 -21.67
CA TYR A 29 -9.81 -2.68 -22.87
C TYR A 29 -10.65 -3.95 -22.76
N ASP A 30 -10.62 -4.62 -21.60
CA ASP A 30 -11.43 -5.82 -21.35
C ASP A 30 -12.93 -5.50 -21.26
N GLY A 31 -13.30 -4.31 -20.80
CA GLY A 31 -14.69 -3.84 -20.77
C GLY A 31 -15.33 -3.57 -22.13
N GLN A 32 -14.53 -3.40 -23.18
CA GLN A 32 -15.02 -3.21 -24.57
C GLN A 32 -15.17 -4.52 -25.35
N LYS A 33 -14.75 -5.66 -24.79
CA LYS A 33 -14.88 -6.97 -25.44
C LYS A 33 -16.26 -7.57 -25.19
N PRO A 34 -16.78 -8.39 -26.13
CA PRO A 34 -18.00 -9.16 -25.89
C PRO A 34 -17.82 -10.11 -24.71
N LYS A 35 -18.82 -10.14 -23.82
CA LYS A 35 -18.77 -10.87 -22.53
C LYS A 35 -18.41 -12.35 -22.69
N ASP A 36 -18.81 -12.97 -23.80
CA ASP A 36 -18.56 -14.39 -24.09
C ASP A 36 -17.08 -14.71 -24.35
N LYS A 37 -16.24 -13.70 -24.62
CA LYS A 37 -14.80 -13.86 -24.87
C LYS A 37 -13.93 -13.46 -23.68
N VAL A 38 -14.51 -12.94 -22.60
CA VAL A 38 -13.78 -12.44 -21.43
C VAL A 38 -13.81 -13.49 -20.33
N LYS A 39 -12.66 -13.74 -19.70
CA LYS A 39 -12.58 -14.68 -18.58
C LYS A 39 -13.43 -14.15 -17.41
N PRO A 40 -14.10 -15.03 -16.64
CA PRO A 40 -14.97 -14.61 -15.54
C PRO A 40 -14.25 -13.77 -14.48
N GLU A 41 -12.95 -14.02 -14.24
CA GLU A 41 -12.14 -13.21 -13.31
C GLU A 41 -11.85 -11.80 -13.86
N MET A 42 -11.65 -11.66 -15.17
CA MET A 42 -11.45 -10.35 -15.82
C MET A 42 -12.73 -9.53 -15.82
N MET A 43 -13.91 -10.18 -15.89
CA MET A 43 -15.19 -9.47 -15.82
C MET A 43 -15.43 -8.76 -14.49
N LYS A 44 -14.77 -9.20 -13.40
CA LYS A 44 -14.91 -8.56 -12.07
C LYS A 44 -14.28 -7.17 -12.01
N THR A 45 -13.29 -6.89 -12.86
CA THR A 45 -12.59 -5.59 -12.90
C THR A 45 -12.82 -4.82 -14.19
N ALA A 46 -13.39 -5.46 -15.21
CA ALA A 46 -13.69 -4.87 -16.51
C ALA A 46 -14.55 -3.60 -16.40
N ILE A 47 -14.19 -2.58 -17.19
CA ILE A 47 -14.80 -1.26 -17.15
C ILE A 47 -15.54 -1.00 -18.46
N PRO A 48 -16.88 -1.20 -18.51
CA PRO A 48 -17.65 -0.98 -19.73
C PRO A 48 -17.76 0.50 -20.08
N ASN A 49 -17.90 1.36 -19.05
CA ASN A 49 -18.00 2.80 -19.21
C ASN A 49 -16.66 3.46 -18.80
N PRO A 50 -15.89 4.01 -19.77
CA PRO A 50 -14.58 4.59 -19.50
C PRO A 50 -14.71 5.79 -18.55
N PRO A 51 -13.75 5.97 -17.63
CA PRO A 51 -13.78 7.07 -16.66
C PRO A 51 -13.47 8.43 -17.30
N GLY A 52 -13.99 9.49 -16.71
CA GLY A 52 -13.60 10.86 -17.04
C GLY A 52 -12.26 11.25 -16.40
N PHE A 53 -11.68 12.38 -16.83
CA PHE A 53 -10.39 12.88 -16.30
C PHE A 53 -10.38 13.06 -14.78
N LEU A 54 -11.47 13.60 -14.21
CA LEU A 54 -11.57 13.82 -12.76
C LEU A 54 -11.56 12.51 -11.98
N GLU A 55 -12.24 11.48 -12.50
CA GLU A 55 -12.28 10.16 -11.87
C GLU A 55 -10.89 9.48 -11.92
N ILE A 56 -10.18 9.60 -13.04
CA ILE A 56 -8.81 9.10 -13.19
C ILE A 56 -7.86 9.79 -12.21
N ALA A 57 -8.00 11.11 -12.02
CA ALA A 57 -7.21 11.87 -11.05
C ALA A 57 -7.54 11.42 -9.61
N ALA A 58 -8.82 11.30 -9.25
CA ALA A 58 -9.24 10.83 -7.93
C ALA A 58 -8.71 9.42 -7.62
N TYR A 59 -8.74 8.52 -8.61
CA TYR A 59 -8.24 7.15 -8.48
C TYR A 59 -6.70 7.07 -8.36
N GLY A 60 -5.98 7.87 -9.13
CA GLY A 60 -4.51 7.89 -9.11
C GLY A 60 -3.93 8.54 -7.85
N TYR A 61 -4.54 9.63 -7.39
CA TYR A 61 -4.10 10.39 -6.21
C TYR A 61 -4.80 10.00 -4.91
N PHE A 62 -5.53 8.88 -4.93
CA PHE A 62 -6.16 8.37 -3.72
C PHE A 62 -5.11 8.04 -2.66
N PHE A 63 -5.04 8.87 -1.60
CA PHE A 63 -3.95 8.87 -0.62
C PHE A 63 -3.69 7.50 0.02
N ALA A 64 -4.74 6.75 0.33
CA ALA A 64 -4.62 5.42 0.93
C ALA A 64 -4.13 4.35 -0.06
N GLY A 65 -3.87 4.70 -1.31
CA GLY A 65 -3.33 3.82 -2.34
C GLY A 65 -1.99 4.25 -2.92
N THR A 66 -1.69 5.55 -2.94
CA THR A 66 -0.64 6.09 -3.82
C THR A 66 0.78 5.92 -3.28
N PHE A 67 0.96 5.90 -1.96
CA PHE A 67 2.30 5.90 -1.36
C PHE A 67 2.87 4.52 -1.06
N VAL A 68 2.09 3.64 -0.43
CA VAL A 68 2.52 2.26 -0.05
C VAL A 68 1.35 1.27 -0.15
N GLY A 69 0.28 1.65 -0.85
CA GLY A 69 -0.97 0.92 -0.83
C GLY A 69 -1.01 -0.29 -1.75
N PRO A 70 -1.89 -1.27 -1.45
CA PRO A 70 -2.17 -2.38 -2.35
C PRO A 70 -2.68 -1.83 -3.68
N GLN A 71 -2.38 -2.55 -4.77
CA GLN A 71 -2.98 -2.21 -6.04
C GLN A 71 -4.43 -2.69 -6.09
N PHE A 72 -5.36 -1.79 -6.42
CA PHE A 72 -6.78 -2.07 -6.56
C PHE A 72 -7.27 -1.54 -7.91
N SER A 73 -8.31 -2.15 -8.47
CA SER A 73 -8.91 -1.73 -9.75
C SER A 73 -9.84 -0.53 -9.58
N LEU A 74 -10.09 0.20 -10.68
CA LEU A 74 -11.02 1.33 -10.66
C LEU A 74 -12.45 0.87 -10.35
N SER A 75 -12.86 -0.34 -10.75
CA SER A 75 -14.17 -0.90 -10.35
C SER A 75 -14.32 -0.95 -8.83
N ARG A 76 -13.27 -1.34 -8.10
CA ARG A 76 -13.30 -1.37 -6.63
C ARG A 76 -13.34 0.02 -6.02
N PHE A 77 -12.64 0.97 -6.65
CA PHE A 77 -12.69 2.38 -6.25
C PHE A 77 -14.10 2.97 -6.44
N ARG A 78 -14.79 2.65 -7.54
CA ARG A 78 -16.19 3.03 -7.77
C ARG A 78 -17.10 2.47 -6.68
N SER A 79 -17.03 1.17 -6.39
CA SER A 79 -17.80 0.54 -5.31
C SER A 79 -17.55 1.21 -3.95
N PHE A 80 -16.31 1.61 -3.70
CA PHE A 80 -15.92 2.33 -2.49
C PHE A 80 -16.53 3.73 -2.41
N VAL A 81 -16.42 4.53 -3.47
CA VAL A 81 -16.99 5.89 -3.54
C VAL A 81 -18.52 5.87 -3.49
N ASN A 82 -19.14 4.86 -4.10
CA ASN A 82 -20.60 4.67 -4.08
C ASN A 82 -21.13 4.18 -2.72
N GLY A 83 -20.26 3.86 -1.76
CA GLY A 83 -20.67 3.42 -0.42
C GLY A 83 -21.19 1.98 -0.37
N GLU A 84 -20.87 1.12 -1.34
CA GLU A 84 -21.32 -0.30 -1.36
C GLU A 84 -20.80 -1.12 -0.17
N TYR A 85 -19.81 -0.60 0.56
CA TYR A 85 -19.23 -1.21 1.75
C TYR A 85 -19.81 -0.68 3.08
N LEU A 86 -20.80 0.22 3.03
CA LEU A 86 -21.50 0.74 4.20
C LEU A 86 -22.65 -0.19 4.61
N GLU A 87 -22.87 -0.32 5.92
CA GLU A 87 -24.00 -1.07 6.47
C GLU A 87 -25.05 -0.06 6.93
N ASN A 88 -26.18 0.02 6.22
CA ASN A 88 -27.25 1.01 6.45
C ASN A 88 -26.79 2.49 6.40
N GLY A 89 -25.78 2.80 5.57
CA GLY A 89 -25.24 4.16 5.45
C GLY A 89 -24.26 4.55 6.56
N GLU A 90 -23.99 3.66 7.52
CA GLU A 90 -23.01 3.86 8.58
C GLU A 90 -21.74 3.03 8.34
N VAL A 91 -20.62 3.50 8.89
CA VAL A 91 -19.42 2.66 8.97
C VAL A 91 -19.72 1.51 9.91
N ARG A 92 -19.50 0.29 9.42
CA ARG A 92 -19.57 -0.91 10.24
C ARG A 92 -18.73 -0.72 11.51
N GLN A 93 -19.34 -0.84 12.69
CA GLN A 93 -18.65 -0.62 13.98
C GLN A 93 -17.38 -1.49 14.14
N SER A 94 -17.38 -2.68 13.54
CA SER A 94 -16.20 -3.55 13.50
C SER A 94 -15.02 -2.93 12.74
N SER A 95 -15.26 -2.08 11.74
CA SER A 95 -14.22 -1.41 10.96
C SER A 95 -13.38 -0.47 11.82
N ILE A 96 -13.99 0.30 12.73
CA ILE A 96 -13.25 1.20 13.64
C ILE A 96 -12.31 0.40 14.56
N MET A 97 -12.82 -0.68 15.15
CA MET A 97 -12.02 -1.58 15.99
C MET A 97 -10.86 -2.19 15.20
N VAL A 98 -11.09 -2.60 13.95
CA VAL A 98 -10.04 -3.13 13.07
C VAL A 98 -9.01 -2.06 12.72
N SER A 99 -9.43 -0.81 12.44
CA SER A 99 -8.52 0.32 12.18
C SER A 99 -7.57 0.56 13.34
N ILE A 100 -8.11 0.62 14.57
CA ILE A 100 -7.30 0.85 15.78
C ILE A 100 -6.30 -0.30 15.97
N ARG A 101 -6.74 -1.56 15.84
CA ARG A 101 -5.85 -2.72 15.94
C ARG A 101 -4.72 -2.67 14.90
N ARG A 102 -5.02 -2.27 13.66
CA ARG A 102 -4.03 -2.11 12.59
C ARG A 102 -3.09 -0.95 12.84
N PHE A 103 -3.58 0.17 13.37
CA PHE A 103 -2.76 1.31 13.76
C PHE A 103 -1.76 0.93 14.85
N VAL A 104 -2.23 0.30 15.93
CA VAL A 104 -1.37 -0.18 17.03
C VAL A 104 -0.32 -1.17 16.51
N ALA A 105 -0.71 -2.12 15.66
CA ALA A 105 0.24 -3.03 15.03
C ALA A 105 1.31 -2.27 14.20
N GLY A 106 0.90 -1.25 13.44
CA GLY A 106 1.82 -0.39 12.68
C GLY A 106 2.82 0.33 13.57
N VAL A 107 2.38 0.89 14.70
CA VAL A 107 3.26 1.54 15.69
C VAL A 107 4.24 0.53 16.30
N VAL A 108 3.78 -0.67 16.64
CA VAL A 108 4.65 -1.74 17.17
C VAL A 108 5.73 -2.14 16.15
N TYR A 109 5.36 -2.30 14.88
CA TYR A 109 6.35 -2.57 13.81
C TYR A 109 7.33 -1.42 13.61
N CYS A 110 6.89 -0.16 13.77
CA CYS A 110 7.76 1.01 13.73
C CYS A 110 8.83 0.94 14.84
N VAL A 111 8.40 0.66 16.08
CA VAL A 111 9.33 0.56 17.22
C VAL A 111 10.34 -0.58 16.99
N PHE A 112 9.89 -1.75 16.53
CA PHE A 112 10.80 -2.86 16.23
C PHE A 112 11.75 -2.56 15.08
N ASN A 113 11.30 -1.86 14.04
CA ASN A 113 12.16 -1.42 12.95
C ASN A 113 13.23 -0.44 13.44
N GLN A 114 12.83 0.56 14.24
CA GLN A 114 13.74 1.55 14.79
C GLN A 114 14.76 0.93 15.75
N TRP A 115 14.32 0.03 16.64
CA TRP A 115 15.24 -0.72 17.50
C TRP A 115 16.19 -1.60 16.69
N GLY A 116 15.70 -2.29 15.66
CA GLY A 116 16.55 -3.09 14.76
C GLY A 116 17.62 -2.25 14.08
N ALA A 117 17.29 -1.04 13.62
CA ALA A 117 18.23 -0.12 12.98
C ALA A 117 19.30 0.42 13.95
N VAL A 118 18.95 0.61 15.23
CA VAL A 118 19.90 1.04 16.27
C VAL A 118 20.88 -0.08 16.64
N TRP A 119 20.39 -1.32 16.75
CA TRP A 119 21.21 -2.47 17.14
C TRP A 119 22.07 -3.02 16.00
N ILE A 120 21.57 -2.98 14.77
CA ILE A 120 22.26 -3.50 13.59
C ILE A 120 22.25 -2.41 12.52
N PRO A 121 23.16 -1.41 12.63
CA PRO A 121 23.24 -0.35 11.64
C PRO A 121 23.73 -0.90 10.30
N ASP A 122 23.32 -0.30 9.19
CA ASP A 122 23.74 -0.74 7.84
C ASP A 122 25.26 -0.73 7.65
N SER A 123 25.97 0.13 8.40
CA SER A 123 27.43 0.19 8.43
C SER A 123 28.08 -1.06 9.03
N PHE A 124 27.37 -1.83 9.86
CA PHE A 124 27.88 -3.07 10.47
C PHE A 124 28.27 -4.09 9.39
N PHE A 125 27.49 -4.23 8.33
CA PHE A 125 27.75 -5.19 7.25
C PHE A 125 28.97 -4.82 6.38
N ASN A 126 29.42 -3.56 6.46
CA ASN A 126 30.64 -3.07 5.80
C ASN A 126 31.83 -2.96 6.76
N SER A 127 31.68 -3.41 8.02
CA SER A 127 32.74 -3.38 9.02
C SER A 127 33.65 -4.60 8.92
N GLN A 128 34.91 -4.42 9.33
CA GLN A 128 35.87 -5.53 9.42
C GLN A 128 35.41 -6.60 10.43
N GLU A 129 34.66 -6.20 11.46
CA GLU A 129 34.08 -7.10 12.47
C GLU A 129 33.13 -8.12 11.82
N PHE A 130 32.25 -7.66 10.92
CA PHE A 130 31.36 -8.55 10.17
C PHE A 130 32.14 -9.47 9.22
N PHE A 131 33.17 -8.95 8.53
CA PHE A 131 33.96 -9.75 7.60
C PHE A 131 34.76 -10.86 8.27
N ASN A 132 35.20 -10.65 9.51
CA ASN A 132 35.95 -11.64 10.29
C ASN A 132 35.06 -12.73 10.93
N LEU A 133 33.72 -12.60 10.88
CA LEU A 133 32.81 -13.60 11.44
C LEU A 133 32.80 -14.92 10.64
N PRO A 134 32.53 -16.06 11.29
CA PRO A 134 32.24 -17.33 10.62
C PRO A 134 31.01 -17.22 9.71
N PHE A 135 30.97 -18.01 8.65
CA PHE A 135 29.89 -17.97 7.65
C PHE A 135 28.48 -18.12 8.25
N VAL A 136 28.30 -19.01 9.24
CA VAL A 136 27.02 -19.23 9.92
C VAL A 136 26.53 -17.95 10.62
N TRP A 137 27.43 -17.24 11.28
CA TRP A 137 27.09 -15.99 11.96
C TRP A 137 26.71 -14.87 10.98
N LYS A 138 27.38 -14.81 9.81
CA LYS A 138 27.00 -13.88 8.75
C LYS A 138 25.56 -14.11 8.27
N ILE A 139 25.15 -15.38 8.10
CA ILE A 139 23.77 -15.72 7.73
C ILE A 139 22.77 -15.28 8.80
N ILE A 140 23.06 -15.57 10.08
CA ILE A 140 22.16 -15.22 11.19
C ILE A 140 21.96 -13.71 11.27
N TRP A 141 23.04 -12.94 11.29
CA TRP A 141 22.99 -11.47 11.36
C TRP A 141 22.29 -10.85 10.15
N ASN A 142 22.60 -11.34 8.95
CA ASN A 142 21.93 -10.88 7.73
C ASN A 142 20.42 -11.19 7.74
N THR A 143 20.02 -12.36 8.25
CA THR A 143 18.61 -12.75 8.35
C THR A 143 17.86 -11.88 9.36
N LEU A 144 18.47 -11.59 10.51
CA LEU A 144 17.89 -10.72 11.53
C LEU A 144 17.72 -9.29 11.03
N TRP A 145 18.75 -8.72 10.38
CA TRP A 145 18.69 -7.40 9.78
C TRP A 145 17.65 -7.32 8.66
N PHE A 146 17.58 -8.32 7.79
CA PHE A 146 16.57 -8.37 6.72
C PHE A 146 15.15 -8.37 7.30
N ARG A 147 14.89 -9.18 8.34
CA ARG A 147 13.59 -9.19 9.03
C ARG A 147 13.28 -7.85 9.69
N ALA A 148 14.24 -7.25 10.39
CA ALA A 148 14.07 -5.94 11.02
C ALA A 148 13.77 -4.86 9.98
N THR A 149 14.47 -4.87 8.84
CA THR A 149 14.25 -3.96 7.72
C THR A 149 12.88 -4.17 7.08
N MET A 150 12.42 -5.42 6.96
CA MET A 150 11.09 -5.74 6.43
C MET A 150 9.94 -5.15 7.25
N TYR A 151 10.13 -4.90 8.54
CA TYR A 151 9.09 -4.29 9.39
C TYR A 151 8.71 -2.87 8.96
N ARG A 152 9.56 -2.12 8.24
CA ARG A 152 9.18 -0.83 7.67
C ARG A 152 8.04 -0.95 6.65
N TYR A 153 8.03 -2.04 5.87
CA TYR A 153 6.96 -2.33 4.91
C TYR A 153 5.69 -2.80 5.62
N ALA A 154 5.83 -3.64 6.66
CA ALA A 154 4.69 -4.06 7.48
C ALA A 154 4.03 -2.87 8.19
N MET A 155 4.82 -1.94 8.72
CA MET A 155 4.34 -0.66 9.27
C MET A 155 3.55 0.12 8.23
N ALA A 156 4.15 0.39 7.07
CA ALA A 156 3.50 1.18 6.02
C ALA A 156 2.21 0.53 5.51
N TRP A 157 2.20 -0.80 5.38
CA TRP A 157 1.00 -1.57 5.04
C TRP A 157 -0.11 -1.41 6.09
N CYS A 158 0.22 -1.57 7.37
CA CYS A 158 -0.74 -1.44 8.47
C CYS A 158 -1.33 -0.02 8.58
N ILE A 159 -0.51 1.01 8.41
CA ILE A 159 -0.96 2.41 8.41
C ILE A 159 -1.89 2.68 7.22
N THR A 160 -1.54 2.16 6.04
CA THR A 160 -2.34 2.35 4.84
C THR A 160 -3.72 1.70 4.94
N VAL A 161 -3.79 0.49 5.51
CA VAL A 161 -5.07 -0.19 5.78
C VAL A 161 -5.91 0.59 6.78
N CYS A 162 -5.30 1.16 7.82
CA CYS A 162 -5.99 2.04 8.77
C CYS A 162 -6.59 3.27 8.08
N LEU A 163 -5.80 3.94 7.23
CA LEU A 163 -6.25 5.10 6.45
C LEU A 163 -7.40 4.73 5.50
N PHE A 164 -7.36 3.56 4.86
CA PHE A 164 -8.44 3.09 3.99
C PHE A 164 -9.77 2.99 4.76
N LEU A 165 -9.73 2.40 5.96
CA LEU A 165 -10.92 2.25 6.81
C LEU A 165 -11.41 3.57 7.41
N ILE A 166 -10.50 4.51 7.70
CA ILE A 166 -10.86 5.86 8.16
C ILE A 166 -11.45 6.71 7.02
N ASN A 167 -10.96 6.58 5.79
CA ASN A 167 -11.53 7.30 4.64
C ASN A 167 -12.99 6.89 4.36
N ILE A 168 -13.39 5.66 4.67
CA ILE A 168 -14.80 5.24 4.66
C ILE A 168 -15.62 6.11 5.64
N LEU A 169 -15.04 6.45 6.79
CA LEU A 169 -15.67 7.31 7.80
C LEU A 169 -15.83 8.76 7.32
N TRP A 170 -14.82 9.30 6.63
CA TRP A 170 -14.84 10.67 6.10
C TRP A 170 -15.77 10.84 4.90
N LEU A 171 -15.90 9.83 4.03
CA LEU A 171 -16.86 9.85 2.91
C LEU A 171 -18.31 10.03 3.37
N ILE A 172 -18.67 9.49 4.54
CA ILE A 172 -20.01 9.67 5.12
C ILE A 172 -20.20 11.09 5.65
N LEU A 173 -19.18 11.66 6.29
CA LEU A 173 -19.23 13.02 6.85
C LEU A 173 -19.18 14.12 5.77
N ALA A 174 -18.63 13.84 4.59
CA ALA A 174 -18.60 14.77 3.46
C ALA A 174 -19.88 14.73 2.60
N CYS A 175 -20.75 13.73 2.79
CA CYS A 175 -22.05 13.59 2.14
C CYS A 175 -23.23 14.16 2.95
N PHE A 176 -22.96 14.81 4.09
CA PHE A 176 -23.90 15.62 4.87
C PHE A 176 -23.39 17.07 4.96
#